data_AF-A0A7S0BTK8-F1
#
_entry.id   AF-A0A7S0BTK8-F1
#
_cell.length_a   1.000
_cell.length_b   1.000
_cell.length_c   1.000
_cell.angle_alpha   90.00
_cell.angle_beta   90.00
_cell.angle_gamma   90.00
#
_symmetry.space_group_name_H-M   'P 1'
#
loop_
_entity.id
_entity.type
_entity.pdbx_description
1 polymer ?
#
loop_
_entity_poly.entity_id
_entity_poly.type
_entity_poly.pdbx_seq_one_letter_code
_entity_poly.pdbx_strand_id
1 'polypeptide(L)'
;MKDRTRLGGHSFPRTWRFSPMADGRPQPVGWTIMKTLIDVLKSDEYKDRVNIKLNNAVNRLLGSEESGVVGVLSESSGEKEEIHADAVVLASGGYCAGGDVLRKYAGKSSKFPTTNGPWATGDGIKLGMEFGAVARDMEHVQVHPTSFVNKSDPFATTNFLAPESLRGTGGILVNGEGKRFVNELAPRDVVTNAILKNGFSLSALFAETKNDRGAEDRKGAWLVLSSEMVDAFGAASASFYASKGLLSLFSSVHEAATELEKLSLEGLEQTIEEYVSSWRSGEPDTFGKDYYPSGGTLRDTAEYWIALITPALHYSMGGLRISPSAEILRRRGESGSSFTAIPGLFGAGEVTGGMHGANRLAGNSLLECVVMGRIAGERASSVSLKPLPPLVSDQWTESRVRSINSTDYHGYKTTYLELPSALHEVNVPAGQRFKIRSQKHGGVAVPNLAVGTRGVIALLTPKDYPGVYPGAKVDILMLEPRARASEPTVNGSSVTVITSEDRAFDTLQTLRRGAENLSAVFFLLLEDAIVPDNSLLPGVQFSTARVESITALLVHLSKRGPEEEVIVAVNADARSVLEGEIERENVVYVESPEKKECPWD
;
A
#
# COMPACT_ATOMS: atom_id res chain seq x y z
N MET A 1 12.27 28.14 -1.27
CA MET A 1 11.29 27.30 -0.53
C MET A 1 9.81 27.58 -0.90
N LYS A 2 9.50 28.38 -1.95
CA LYS A 2 8.12 28.82 -2.25
C LYS A 2 7.20 27.72 -2.84
N ASP A 3 7.73 26.57 -3.24
CA ASP A 3 6.97 25.59 -4.05
C ASP A 3 6.43 24.39 -3.25
N ARG A 4 6.44 24.48 -1.90
CA ARG A 4 6.01 23.37 -1.02
C ARG A 4 4.93 23.83 -0.04
N THR A 5 3.81 23.11 -0.02
CA THR A 5 2.71 23.33 0.93
C THR A 5 2.66 22.20 1.97
N ARG A 6 2.36 22.54 3.23
CA ARG A 6 2.01 21.59 4.29
C ARG A 6 0.51 21.31 4.21
N LEU A 7 0.14 20.04 4.03
CA LEU A 7 -1.26 19.61 4.02
C LEU A 7 -1.59 18.86 5.32
N GLY A 8 -2.85 18.45 5.48
CA GLY A 8 -3.32 17.75 6.67
C GLY A 8 -2.54 16.46 6.93
N GLY A 9 -2.22 16.22 8.21
CA GLY A 9 -1.42 15.07 8.65
C GLY A 9 0.07 15.13 8.29
N HIS A 10 0.57 16.22 7.70
CA HIS A 10 2.00 16.37 7.42
C HIS A 10 2.73 16.99 8.62
N SER A 11 3.89 16.44 9.01
CA SER A 11 4.77 17.06 10.02
C SER A 11 5.59 18.24 9.48
N PHE A 12 5.81 18.32 8.15
CA PHE A 12 6.57 19.39 7.48
C PHE A 12 6.06 19.60 6.04
N PRO A 13 6.29 20.78 5.41
CA PRO A 13 5.91 21.05 4.03
C PRO A 13 6.61 20.11 3.05
N ARG A 14 5.83 19.31 2.30
CA ARG A 14 6.35 18.31 1.34
C ARG A 14 5.53 18.14 0.07
N THR A 15 4.44 18.89 -0.10
CA THR A 15 3.62 18.81 -1.32
C THR A 15 4.12 19.82 -2.33
N TRP A 16 4.69 19.33 -3.44
CA TRP A 16 5.18 20.17 -4.53
C TRP A 16 4.04 20.71 -5.39
N ARG A 17 4.12 21.99 -5.75
CA ARG A 17 3.18 22.68 -6.63
C ARG A 17 3.94 23.45 -7.71
N PHE A 18 3.27 23.71 -8.84
CA PHE A 18 3.79 24.57 -9.88
C PHE A 18 3.42 26.02 -9.58
N SER A 19 4.35 26.94 -9.80
CA SER A 19 4.01 28.36 -9.91
C SER A 19 3.02 28.57 -11.06
N PRO A 20 2.18 29.61 -11.02
CA PRO A 20 1.37 30.01 -12.18
C PRO A 20 2.23 30.16 -13.44
N MET A 21 1.59 30.03 -14.61
CA MET A 21 2.25 30.33 -15.89
C MET A 21 2.64 31.82 -15.96
N ALA A 22 3.53 32.18 -16.87
CA ALA A 22 3.94 33.58 -17.07
C ALA A 22 2.76 34.52 -17.42
N ASP A 23 1.69 33.98 -18.01
CA ASP A 23 0.44 34.68 -18.32
C ASP A 23 -0.57 34.70 -17.15
N GLY A 24 -0.16 34.25 -15.97
CA GLY A 24 -0.97 34.22 -14.76
C GLY A 24 -1.93 33.03 -14.65
N ARG A 25 -2.06 32.17 -15.67
CA ARG A 25 -2.97 31.00 -15.58
C ARG A 25 -2.50 29.99 -14.53
N PRO A 26 -3.44 29.32 -13.84
CA PRO A 26 -3.06 28.31 -12.85
C PRO A 26 -2.44 27.09 -13.55
N GLN A 27 -1.56 26.39 -12.86
CA GLN A 27 -0.97 25.13 -13.31
C GLN A 27 -1.41 23.98 -12.39
N PRO A 28 -2.55 23.33 -12.66
CA PRO A 28 -3.01 22.21 -11.87
C PRO A 28 -2.04 21.03 -11.99
N VAL A 29 -1.46 20.61 -10.87
CA VAL A 29 -0.39 19.59 -10.83
C VAL A 29 -0.76 18.32 -11.61
N GLY A 30 -1.97 17.79 -11.43
CA GLY A 30 -2.41 16.58 -12.13
C GLY A 30 -2.49 16.77 -13.65
N TRP A 31 -3.02 17.91 -14.11
CA TRP A 31 -3.08 18.22 -15.54
C TRP A 31 -1.70 18.43 -16.13
N THR A 32 -0.82 19.15 -15.43
CA THR A 32 0.56 19.39 -15.89
C THR A 32 1.33 18.07 -16.02
N ILE A 33 1.28 17.18 -15.02
CA ILE A 33 1.91 15.85 -15.10
C ILE A 33 1.37 15.07 -16.31
N MET A 34 0.04 14.98 -16.45
CA MET A 34 -0.59 14.27 -17.57
C MET A 34 -0.20 14.86 -18.93
N LYS A 35 -0.25 16.19 -19.06
CA LYS A 35 0.09 16.91 -20.29
C LYS A 35 1.55 16.67 -20.66
N THR A 36 2.47 16.78 -19.71
CA THR A 36 3.89 16.47 -19.92
C THR A 36 4.10 15.04 -20.41
N LEU A 37 3.46 14.05 -19.78
CA LEU A 37 3.57 12.65 -20.21
C LEU A 37 2.99 12.44 -21.62
N ILE A 38 1.83 13.03 -21.92
CA ILE A 38 1.23 12.98 -23.26
C ILE A 38 2.15 13.62 -24.31
N ASP A 39 2.80 14.73 -23.99
CA ASP A 39 3.71 15.41 -24.91
C ASP A 39 4.98 14.59 -25.15
N VAL A 40 5.50 13.89 -24.13
CA VAL A 40 6.58 12.90 -24.30
C VAL A 40 6.15 11.76 -25.21
N LEU A 41 4.95 11.21 -25.03
CA LEU A 41 4.43 10.13 -25.88
C LEU A 41 4.23 10.55 -27.34
N LYS A 42 4.01 11.85 -27.60
CA LYS A 42 3.85 12.42 -28.93
C LYS A 42 5.17 12.83 -29.59
N SER A 43 6.29 12.79 -28.86
CA SER A 43 7.59 13.15 -29.43
C SER A 43 8.02 12.15 -30.50
N ASP A 44 8.95 12.55 -31.37
CA ASP A 44 9.50 11.69 -32.41
C ASP A 44 10.16 10.42 -31.86
N GLU A 45 10.59 10.44 -30.58
CA GLU A 45 11.19 9.27 -29.92
C GLU A 45 10.15 8.18 -29.58
N TYR A 46 8.91 8.55 -29.25
CA TYR A 46 7.91 7.62 -28.71
C TYR A 46 6.66 7.44 -29.57
N LYS A 47 6.34 8.37 -30.48
CA LYS A 47 5.09 8.36 -31.26
C LYS A 47 4.85 7.07 -32.04
N ASP A 48 5.93 6.43 -32.52
CA ASP A 48 5.87 5.19 -33.30
C ASP A 48 6.07 3.93 -32.42
N ARG A 49 6.34 4.12 -31.12
CA ARG A 49 6.57 3.04 -30.14
C ARG A 49 5.37 2.79 -29.22
N VAL A 50 4.43 3.73 -29.16
CA VAL A 50 3.27 3.68 -28.26
C VAL A 50 1.98 3.84 -29.04
N ASN A 51 1.12 2.82 -29.00
CA ASN A 51 -0.22 2.87 -29.56
C ASN A 51 -1.24 3.17 -28.46
N ILE A 52 -2.02 4.25 -28.62
CA ILE A 52 -3.07 4.66 -27.69
C ILE A 52 -4.43 4.46 -28.36
N LYS A 53 -5.22 3.52 -27.86
CA LYS A 53 -6.61 3.30 -28.29
C LYS A 53 -7.58 3.95 -27.31
N LEU A 54 -8.29 4.97 -27.76
CA LEU A 54 -9.37 5.62 -27.00
C LEU A 54 -10.71 4.93 -27.26
N ASN A 55 -11.68 5.12 -26.36
CA ASN A 55 -13.01 4.49 -26.44
C ASN A 55 -12.93 2.95 -26.56
N ASN A 56 -11.91 2.34 -25.96
CA ASN A 56 -11.66 0.91 -26.02
C ASN A 56 -11.57 0.37 -24.59
N ALA A 57 -12.59 -0.37 -24.17
CA ALA A 57 -12.67 -0.94 -22.83
C ALA A 57 -12.02 -2.33 -22.83
N VAL A 58 -11.22 -2.62 -21.80
CA VAL A 58 -10.73 -3.99 -21.57
C VAL A 58 -11.77 -4.73 -20.73
N ASN A 59 -12.29 -5.84 -21.27
CA ASN A 59 -13.41 -6.57 -20.66
C ASN A 59 -12.98 -7.94 -20.10
N ARG A 60 -11.81 -8.45 -20.48
CA ARG A 60 -11.30 -9.74 -19.98
C ARG A 60 -9.78 -9.82 -20.05
N LEU A 61 -9.16 -10.46 -19.05
CA LEU A 61 -7.77 -10.90 -19.13
C LEU A 61 -7.70 -12.27 -19.81
N LEU A 62 -6.78 -12.45 -20.75
CA LEU A 62 -6.56 -13.72 -21.45
C LEU A 62 -5.46 -14.52 -20.75
N GLY A 63 -5.65 -15.84 -20.60
CA GLY A 63 -4.67 -16.74 -20.00
C GLY A 63 -5.28 -17.78 -19.06
N SER A 64 -4.41 -18.47 -18.32
CA SER A 64 -4.77 -19.45 -17.30
C SER A 64 -3.88 -19.32 -16.06
N GLU A 65 -4.14 -20.14 -15.04
CA GLU A 65 -3.29 -20.23 -13.85
C GLU A 65 -1.85 -20.66 -14.20
N GLU A 66 -1.68 -21.55 -15.18
CA GLU A 66 -0.42 -22.11 -15.63
C GLU A 66 0.34 -21.17 -16.56
N SER A 67 -0.34 -20.48 -17.49
CA SER A 67 0.32 -19.54 -18.40
C SER A 67 0.54 -18.16 -17.78
N GLY A 68 -0.23 -17.81 -16.74
CA GLY A 68 -0.42 -16.42 -16.35
C GLY A 68 -1.23 -15.64 -17.39
N VAL A 69 -1.16 -14.31 -17.33
CA VAL A 69 -1.85 -13.41 -18.25
C VAL A 69 -1.02 -13.23 -19.53
N VAL A 70 -1.63 -13.50 -20.68
CA VAL A 70 -1.00 -13.47 -22.01
C VAL A 70 -1.63 -12.46 -22.97
N GLY A 71 -2.50 -11.59 -22.45
CA GLY A 71 -3.19 -10.58 -23.24
C GLY A 71 -4.50 -10.11 -22.63
N VAL A 72 -5.26 -9.37 -23.43
CA VAL A 72 -6.56 -8.81 -23.06
C VAL A 72 -7.56 -8.97 -24.21
N LEU A 73 -8.83 -9.12 -23.86
CA LEU A 73 -9.95 -8.89 -24.77
C LEU A 73 -10.41 -7.44 -24.57
N SER A 74 -10.27 -6.62 -25.61
CA SER A 74 -10.79 -5.26 -25.63
C SER A 74 -12.05 -5.16 -26.50
N GLU A 75 -12.84 -4.13 -26.26
CA GLU A 75 -14.05 -3.83 -27.02
C GLU A 75 -14.13 -2.33 -27.33
N SER A 76 -14.41 -1.98 -28.59
CA SER A 76 -14.66 -0.61 -29.04
C SER A 76 -15.88 -0.61 -29.95
N SER A 77 -16.89 0.20 -29.63
CA SER A 77 -18.10 0.34 -30.45
C SER A 77 -18.81 -1.00 -30.77
N GLY A 78 -18.71 -1.98 -29.87
CA GLY A 78 -19.27 -3.34 -30.03
C GLY A 78 -18.33 -4.33 -30.76
N GLU A 79 -17.23 -3.87 -31.33
CA GLU A 79 -16.21 -4.74 -31.95
C GLU A 79 -15.22 -5.23 -30.90
N LYS A 80 -14.96 -6.54 -30.88
CA LYS A 80 -14.04 -7.18 -29.94
C LYS A 80 -12.71 -7.49 -30.60
N GLU A 81 -11.63 -7.26 -29.88
CA GLU A 81 -10.26 -7.50 -30.33
C GLU A 81 -9.48 -8.23 -29.23
N GLU A 82 -8.80 -9.32 -29.58
CA GLU A 82 -7.81 -9.95 -28.70
C GLU A 82 -6.44 -9.33 -28.95
N ILE A 83 -5.84 -8.79 -27.89
CA ILE A 83 -4.50 -8.20 -27.92
C ILE A 83 -3.60 -9.08 -27.08
N HIS A 84 -2.71 -9.83 -27.73
CA HIS A 84 -1.72 -10.67 -27.06
C HIS A 84 -0.51 -9.85 -26.61
N ALA A 85 -0.02 -10.11 -25.40
CA ALA A 85 1.14 -9.45 -24.82
C ALA A 85 1.80 -10.34 -23.76
N ASP A 86 3.12 -10.20 -23.61
CA ASP A 86 3.87 -10.87 -22.53
C ASP A 86 3.56 -10.30 -21.13
N ALA A 87 2.97 -9.09 -21.07
CA ALA A 87 2.62 -8.41 -19.84
C ALA A 87 1.39 -7.51 -20.01
N VAL A 88 0.58 -7.43 -18.94
CA VAL A 88 -0.55 -6.51 -18.80
C VAL A 88 -0.38 -5.72 -17.51
N VAL A 89 -0.46 -4.39 -17.63
CA VAL A 89 -0.44 -3.47 -16.48
C VAL A 89 -1.84 -2.89 -16.28
N LEU A 90 -2.47 -3.21 -15.16
CA LEU A 90 -3.71 -2.57 -14.74
C LEU A 90 -3.38 -1.21 -14.11
N ALA A 91 -3.86 -0.13 -14.72
CA ALA A 91 -3.72 1.24 -14.25
C ALA A 91 -5.05 2.01 -14.36
N SER A 92 -6.16 1.33 -14.05
CA SER A 92 -7.53 1.77 -14.34
C SER A 92 -8.14 2.74 -13.33
N GLY A 93 -7.39 3.17 -12.31
CA GLY A 93 -7.91 3.96 -11.19
C GLY A 93 -8.81 3.15 -10.24
N GLY A 94 -9.50 3.88 -9.36
CA GLY A 94 -10.31 3.33 -8.26
C GLY A 94 -11.77 3.04 -8.58
N TYR A 95 -12.58 2.96 -7.53
CA TYR A 95 -14.03 2.65 -7.60
C TYR A 95 -14.95 3.68 -6.91
N CYS A 96 -14.45 4.88 -6.61
CA CYS A 96 -15.21 5.89 -5.87
C CYS A 96 -16.24 6.68 -6.70
N ALA A 97 -16.41 6.41 -8.00
CA ALA A 97 -17.45 7.06 -8.80
C ALA A 97 -18.82 6.37 -8.72
N GLY A 98 -18.85 5.08 -8.36
CA GLY A 98 -20.08 4.30 -8.29
C GLY A 98 -19.90 2.84 -8.69
N GLY A 99 -21.01 2.19 -9.04
CA GLY A 99 -21.03 0.80 -9.50
C GLY A 99 -21.03 -0.24 -8.37
N ASP A 100 -20.98 -1.52 -8.77
CA ASP A 100 -21.14 -2.64 -7.84
C ASP A 100 -19.99 -2.77 -6.85
N VAL A 101 -18.76 -2.41 -7.23
CA VAL A 101 -17.59 -2.48 -6.34
C VAL A 101 -17.78 -1.53 -5.17
N LEU A 102 -18.15 -0.26 -5.43
CA LEU A 102 -18.45 0.70 -4.37
C LEU A 102 -19.59 0.22 -3.48
N ARG A 103 -20.71 -0.22 -4.08
CA ARG A 103 -21.89 -0.68 -3.32
C ARG A 103 -21.55 -1.87 -2.42
N LYS A 104 -20.71 -2.79 -2.90
CA LYS A 104 -20.31 -3.99 -2.16
C LYS A 104 -19.40 -3.67 -0.98
N TYR A 105 -18.47 -2.73 -1.14
CA TYR A 105 -17.38 -2.57 -0.16
C TYR A 105 -17.44 -1.28 0.68
N ALA A 106 -18.01 -0.18 0.17
CA ALA A 106 -17.96 1.12 0.85
C ALA A 106 -19.05 1.34 1.92
N GLY A 107 -19.97 0.39 2.11
CA GLY A 107 -21.03 0.48 3.12
C GLY A 107 -21.82 1.80 3.05
N LYS A 108 -21.99 2.47 4.19
CA LYS A 108 -22.71 3.76 4.28
C LYS A 108 -22.03 4.89 3.49
N SER A 109 -20.71 4.81 3.29
CA SER A 109 -19.98 5.85 2.55
C SER A 109 -20.34 5.91 1.07
N SER A 110 -20.94 4.84 0.52
CA SER A 110 -21.44 4.80 -0.86
C SER A 110 -22.51 5.86 -1.18
N LYS A 111 -23.09 6.50 -0.16
CA LYS A 111 -24.16 7.50 -0.29
C LYS A 111 -23.66 8.93 -0.45
N PHE A 112 -22.37 9.20 -0.18
CA PHE A 112 -21.81 10.52 -0.39
C PHE A 112 -21.73 10.85 -1.89
N PRO A 113 -21.82 12.14 -2.28
CA PRO A 113 -21.42 12.54 -3.62
C PRO A 113 -19.94 12.20 -3.85
N THR A 114 -19.51 12.16 -5.10
CA THR A 114 -18.13 11.85 -5.46
C THR A 114 -17.41 13.03 -6.10
N THR A 115 -16.09 13.10 -5.98
CA THR A 115 -15.25 14.01 -6.78
C THR A 115 -14.64 13.32 -8.00
N ASN A 116 -14.99 12.05 -8.24
CA ASN A 116 -14.41 11.24 -9.29
C ASN A 116 -15.15 11.42 -10.62
N GLY A 117 -14.43 11.22 -11.72
CA GLY A 117 -15.05 11.06 -13.03
C GLY A 117 -15.80 9.73 -13.14
N PRO A 118 -16.77 9.61 -14.06
CA PRO A 118 -17.66 8.44 -14.16
C PRO A 118 -16.94 7.12 -14.48
N TRP A 119 -15.67 7.16 -14.88
CA TRP A 119 -14.83 6.00 -15.20
C TRP A 119 -14.24 5.28 -13.98
N ALA A 120 -14.28 5.86 -12.78
CA ALA A 120 -13.71 5.23 -11.58
C ALA A 120 -14.69 4.24 -10.94
N THR A 121 -14.98 3.14 -11.64
CA THR A 121 -15.99 2.10 -11.32
C THR A 121 -15.38 0.78 -10.83
N GLY A 122 -14.04 0.71 -10.73
CA GLY A 122 -13.32 -0.47 -10.26
C GLY A 122 -13.15 -1.59 -11.28
N ASP A 123 -13.22 -1.30 -12.58
CA ASP A 123 -13.22 -2.34 -13.61
C ASP A 123 -11.92 -3.14 -13.66
N GLY A 124 -10.75 -2.51 -13.52
CA GLY A 124 -9.48 -3.24 -13.39
C GLY A 124 -9.40 -4.13 -12.14
N ILE A 125 -10.04 -3.72 -11.03
CA ILE A 125 -10.11 -4.57 -9.83
C ILE A 125 -10.94 -5.81 -10.12
N LYS A 126 -12.09 -5.67 -10.80
CA LYS A 126 -12.92 -6.81 -11.20
C LYS A 126 -12.14 -7.77 -12.11
N LEU A 127 -11.48 -7.24 -13.15
CA LEU A 127 -10.66 -8.02 -14.07
C LEU A 127 -9.60 -8.85 -13.33
N GLY A 128 -8.88 -8.22 -12.40
CA GLY A 128 -7.90 -8.93 -11.59
C GLY A 128 -8.53 -10.03 -10.73
N MET A 129 -9.62 -9.71 -10.02
CA MET A 129 -10.30 -10.68 -9.14
C MET A 129 -10.91 -11.85 -9.91
N GLU A 130 -11.47 -11.62 -11.10
CA GLU A 130 -11.97 -12.67 -12.00
C GLU A 130 -10.86 -13.60 -12.48
N PHE A 131 -9.62 -13.09 -12.61
CA PHE A 131 -8.43 -13.89 -12.91
C PHE A 131 -7.78 -14.51 -11.66
N GLY A 132 -8.44 -14.47 -10.49
CA GLY A 132 -7.96 -15.07 -9.26
C GLY A 132 -7.02 -14.19 -8.42
N ALA A 133 -6.86 -12.91 -8.77
CA ALA A 133 -6.14 -11.98 -7.92
C ALA A 133 -6.90 -11.71 -6.61
N VAL A 134 -6.14 -11.34 -5.58
CA VAL A 134 -6.71 -11.02 -4.27
C VAL A 134 -6.68 -9.51 -4.07
N ALA A 135 -7.83 -8.96 -3.70
CA ALA A 135 -7.92 -7.58 -3.24
C ALA A 135 -7.67 -7.48 -1.72
N ARG A 136 -7.25 -6.30 -1.27
CA ARG A 136 -7.09 -5.96 0.15
C ARG A 136 -7.65 -4.58 0.42
N ASP A 137 -8.02 -4.33 1.68
CA ASP A 137 -8.41 -3.01 2.19
C ASP A 137 -9.63 -2.40 1.47
N MET A 138 -10.49 -3.23 0.85
CA MET A 138 -11.58 -2.80 -0.03
C MET A 138 -12.66 -1.97 0.67
N GLU A 139 -12.83 -2.14 1.98
CA GLU A 139 -13.71 -1.35 2.83
C GLU A 139 -13.18 0.07 3.07
N HIS A 140 -11.90 0.30 2.83
CA HIS A 140 -11.25 1.58 3.06
C HIS A 140 -11.41 2.49 1.83
N VAL A 141 -12.51 3.25 1.84
CA VAL A 141 -12.72 4.41 0.96
C VAL A 141 -12.57 5.71 1.74
N GLN A 142 -11.94 6.71 1.13
CA GLN A 142 -11.75 8.01 1.74
C GLN A 142 -12.80 8.99 1.27
N VAL A 143 -13.46 9.61 2.25
CA VAL A 143 -14.27 10.80 2.08
C VAL A 143 -13.37 12.03 2.27
N HIS A 144 -13.32 12.89 1.28
CA HIS A 144 -12.70 14.21 1.41
C HIS A 144 -13.67 15.14 2.16
N PRO A 145 -13.21 15.89 3.19
CA PRO A 145 -14.11 16.71 4.00
C PRO A 145 -14.74 17.85 3.21
N THR A 146 -14.06 18.36 2.18
CA THR A 146 -14.48 19.55 1.43
C THR A 146 -14.60 19.24 -0.07
N SER A 147 -15.82 19.20 -0.58
CA SER A 147 -16.17 19.34 -1.99
C SER A 147 -17.08 20.55 -2.14
N PHE A 148 -16.98 21.29 -3.24
CA PHE A 148 -17.84 22.44 -3.49
C PHE A 148 -19.27 21.98 -3.76
N VAL A 149 -20.22 22.65 -3.14
CA VAL A 149 -21.64 22.53 -3.49
C VAL A 149 -21.96 23.62 -4.50
N ASN A 150 -22.38 23.23 -5.70
CA ASN A 150 -22.86 24.19 -6.68
C ASN A 150 -24.30 24.61 -6.30
N LYS A 151 -24.53 25.89 -6.04
CA LYS A 151 -25.85 26.42 -5.66
C LYS A 151 -26.93 26.16 -6.74
N SER A 152 -26.55 26.07 -8.01
CA SER A 152 -27.47 25.75 -9.12
C SER A 152 -27.81 24.26 -9.25
N ASP A 153 -27.01 23.38 -8.64
CA ASP A 153 -27.25 21.94 -8.59
C ASP A 153 -26.73 21.34 -7.27
N PRO A 154 -27.37 21.68 -6.12
CA PRO A 154 -26.86 21.35 -4.79
C PRO A 154 -26.92 19.84 -4.47
N PHE A 155 -27.75 19.10 -5.20
CA PHE A 155 -27.95 17.66 -5.06
C PHE A 155 -27.20 16.85 -6.13
N ALA A 156 -26.22 17.45 -6.81
CA ALA A 156 -25.33 16.74 -7.74
C ALA A 156 -24.70 15.51 -7.07
N THR A 157 -24.61 14.41 -7.81
CA THR A 157 -23.91 13.19 -7.33
C THR A 157 -22.40 13.31 -7.53
N THR A 158 -21.95 14.24 -8.38
CA THR A 158 -20.54 14.54 -8.62
C THR A 158 -20.26 16.00 -8.34
N ASN A 159 -19.31 16.28 -7.45
CA ASN A 159 -18.92 17.62 -7.03
C ASN A 159 -17.49 17.94 -7.48
N PHE A 160 -17.22 19.23 -7.70
CA PHE A 160 -15.84 19.70 -7.78
C PHE A 160 -15.18 19.57 -6.41
N LEU A 161 -13.96 19.05 -6.38
CA LEU A 161 -13.16 19.01 -5.16
C LEU A 161 -12.86 20.45 -4.71
N ALA A 162 -13.13 20.76 -3.44
CA ALA A 162 -12.58 21.94 -2.78
C ALA A 162 -11.24 21.54 -2.17
N PRO A 163 -10.10 21.85 -2.83
CA PRO A 163 -8.83 21.22 -2.52
C PRO A 163 -8.37 21.57 -1.11
N GLU A 164 -7.72 20.59 -0.47
CA GLU A 164 -7.16 20.72 0.88
C GLU A 164 -6.23 21.93 1.06
N SER A 165 -5.61 22.40 -0.01
CA SER A 165 -4.77 23.59 0.01
C SER A 165 -5.53 24.88 0.38
N LEU A 166 -6.85 24.97 0.17
CA LEU A 166 -7.62 26.13 0.65
C LEU A 166 -7.59 26.22 2.19
N ARG A 167 -7.73 25.08 2.87
CA ARG A 167 -7.51 25.00 4.33
C ARG A 167 -6.01 25.15 4.68
N GLY A 168 -5.15 24.53 3.88
CA GLY A 168 -3.69 24.57 4.01
C GLY A 168 -3.07 25.96 3.91
N THR A 169 -3.76 26.92 3.28
CA THR A 169 -3.33 28.33 3.17
C THR A 169 -3.98 29.24 4.21
N GLY A 170 -4.81 28.69 5.11
CA GLY A 170 -5.37 29.41 6.25
C GLY A 170 -6.89 29.37 6.34
N GLY A 171 -7.59 28.85 5.33
CA GLY A 171 -9.04 28.84 5.29
C GLY A 171 -9.67 28.11 6.47
N ILE A 172 -10.66 28.74 7.09
CA ILE A 172 -11.38 28.22 8.25
C ILE A 172 -12.71 27.59 7.84
N LEU A 173 -13.18 26.62 8.62
CA LEU A 173 -14.50 26.01 8.44
C LEU A 173 -15.45 26.50 9.52
N VAL A 174 -16.59 27.06 9.11
CA VAL A 174 -17.63 27.55 10.03
C VAL A 174 -18.98 26.90 9.75
N ASN A 175 -19.76 26.65 10.80
CA ASN A 175 -21.10 26.11 10.70
C ASN A 175 -22.13 27.22 10.37
N GLY A 176 -23.42 26.89 10.48
CA GLY A 176 -24.50 27.84 10.18
C GLY A 176 -24.60 29.00 11.19
N GLU A 177 -24.03 28.83 12.37
CA GLU A 177 -23.92 29.86 13.41
C GLU A 177 -22.65 30.71 13.23
N GLY A 178 -21.89 30.55 12.15
CA GLY A 178 -20.63 31.27 11.93
C GLY A 178 -19.48 30.80 12.82
N LYS A 179 -19.64 29.71 13.58
CA LYS A 179 -18.65 29.20 14.54
C LYS A 179 -17.75 28.14 13.94
N ARG A 180 -16.45 28.20 14.27
CA ARG A 180 -15.50 27.09 14.04
C ARG A 180 -15.86 25.88 14.90
N PHE A 181 -15.48 24.69 14.43
CA PHE A 181 -15.82 23.43 15.09
C PHE A 181 -14.75 22.34 14.99
N VAL A 182 -13.60 22.62 14.37
CA VAL A 182 -12.52 21.65 14.17
C VAL A 182 -11.20 22.35 13.84
N ASN A 183 -10.07 21.69 14.13
CA ASN A 183 -8.80 22.02 13.51
C ASN A 183 -8.84 21.63 12.02
N GLU A 184 -8.83 22.61 11.14
CA GLU A 184 -9.00 22.44 9.69
C GLU A 184 -7.86 21.66 9.03
N LEU A 185 -6.73 21.44 9.73
CA LEU A 185 -5.58 20.66 9.26
C LEU A 185 -5.47 19.28 9.93
N ALA A 186 -6.47 18.90 10.72
CA ALA A 186 -6.60 17.55 11.25
C ALA A 186 -6.77 16.50 10.13
N PRO A 187 -6.60 15.19 10.43
CA PRO A 187 -6.89 14.11 9.49
C PRO A 187 -8.29 14.20 8.86
N ARG A 188 -8.42 13.74 7.61
CA ARG A 188 -9.64 13.93 6.79
C ARG A 188 -10.90 13.34 7.42
N ASP A 189 -10.78 12.21 8.08
CA ASP A 189 -11.83 11.55 8.84
C ASP A 189 -12.30 12.39 10.03
N VAL A 190 -11.38 13.01 10.78
CA VAL A 190 -11.71 13.95 11.87
C VAL A 190 -12.48 15.15 11.34
N VAL A 191 -11.99 15.81 10.28
CA VAL A 191 -12.67 16.98 9.70
C VAL A 191 -14.03 16.59 9.10
N THR A 192 -14.12 15.45 8.41
CA THR A 192 -15.37 14.94 7.84
C THR A 192 -16.40 14.69 8.93
N ASN A 193 -16.04 13.98 10.00
CA ASN A 193 -16.93 13.70 11.12
C ASN A 193 -17.38 14.99 11.82
N ALA A 194 -16.49 15.98 11.93
CA ALA A 194 -16.83 17.27 12.51
C ALA A 194 -17.85 18.05 11.66
N ILE A 195 -17.76 17.99 10.32
CA ILE A 195 -18.77 18.56 9.41
C ILE A 195 -20.09 17.81 9.53
N LEU A 196 -20.07 16.47 9.59
CA LEU A 196 -21.30 15.67 9.74
C LEU A 196 -22.02 15.96 11.07
N LYS A 197 -21.28 16.27 12.13
CA LYS A 197 -21.82 16.59 13.45
C LYS A 197 -22.34 18.03 13.55
N ASN A 198 -21.57 19.00 13.04
CA ASN A 198 -21.81 20.42 13.31
C ASN A 198 -22.34 21.20 12.10
N GLY A 199 -22.34 20.60 10.90
CA GLY A 199 -22.82 21.22 9.68
C GLY A 199 -24.34 21.37 9.64
N PHE A 200 -24.81 22.30 8.81
CA PHE A 200 -26.23 22.53 8.57
C PHE A 200 -26.76 21.62 7.47
N SER A 201 -28.09 21.42 7.45
CA SER A 201 -28.76 20.63 6.41
C SER A 201 -28.74 21.38 5.07
N LEU A 202 -28.21 20.75 4.02
CA LEU A 202 -28.27 21.30 2.67
C LEU A 202 -29.69 21.27 2.12
N SER A 203 -30.49 20.26 2.47
CA SER A 203 -31.89 20.21 2.03
C SER A 203 -32.72 21.32 2.66
N ALA A 204 -32.41 21.72 3.90
CA ALA A 204 -33.05 22.87 4.52
C ALA A 204 -32.59 24.20 3.91
N LEU A 205 -31.32 24.31 3.49
CA LEU A 205 -30.81 25.50 2.81
C LEU A 205 -31.39 25.64 1.39
N PHE A 206 -31.65 24.53 0.70
CA PHE A 206 -32.18 24.50 -0.66
C PHE A 206 -33.57 23.86 -0.72
N ALA A 207 -34.46 24.21 0.21
CA ALA A 207 -35.78 23.60 0.34
C ALA A 207 -36.68 23.79 -0.90
N GLU A 208 -36.46 24.87 -1.65
CA GLU A 208 -37.19 25.17 -2.89
C GLU A 208 -36.63 24.43 -4.12
N THR A 209 -35.43 23.86 -4.02
CA THR A 209 -34.79 23.14 -5.12
C THR A 209 -35.26 21.68 -5.14
N LYS A 210 -35.78 21.23 -6.28
CA LYS A 210 -36.21 19.83 -6.44
C LYS A 210 -35.04 18.87 -6.34
N ASN A 211 -35.20 17.84 -5.51
CA ASN A 211 -34.27 16.73 -5.39
C ASN A 211 -34.75 15.53 -6.22
N ASP A 212 -34.77 15.70 -7.54
CA ASP A 212 -35.27 14.69 -8.48
C ASP A 212 -34.41 13.41 -8.49
N ARG A 213 -33.20 13.48 -7.91
CA ARG A 213 -32.24 12.36 -7.84
C ARG A 213 -32.37 11.53 -6.57
N GLY A 214 -33.30 11.88 -5.67
CA GLY A 214 -33.49 11.19 -4.40
C GLY A 214 -32.25 11.22 -3.49
N ALA A 215 -31.41 12.24 -3.61
CA ALA A 215 -30.21 12.38 -2.79
C ALA A 215 -30.59 12.49 -1.31
N GLU A 216 -29.92 11.77 -0.42
CA GLU A 216 -30.13 11.95 1.02
C GLU A 216 -29.67 13.35 1.45
N ASP A 217 -30.22 13.84 2.57
CA ASP A 217 -29.80 15.11 3.13
C ASP A 217 -28.32 15.08 3.52
N ARG A 218 -27.60 16.11 3.11
CA ARG A 218 -26.15 16.24 3.31
C ARG A 218 -25.87 17.36 4.29
N LYS A 219 -24.77 17.24 5.02
CA LYS A 219 -24.29 18.31 5.89
C LYS A 219 -23.37 19.25 5.13
N GLY A 220 -23.67 20.54 5.21
CA GLY A 220 -22.89 21.63 4.66
C GLY A 220 -22.18 22.44 5.73
N ALA A 221 -21.09 23.09 5.34
CA ALA A 221 -20.41 24.12 6.12
C ALA A 221 -19.87 25.20 5.16
N TRP A 222 -19.48 26.35 5.72
CA TRP A 222 -18.85 27.42 4.97
C TRP A 222 -17.33 27.34 5.12
N LEU A 223 -16.63 27.43 4.00
CA LEU A 223 -15.18 27.64 3.95
C LEU A 223 -14.92 29.12 3.74
N VAL A 224 -14.23 29.78 4.67
CA VAL A 224 -13.96 31.22 4.65
C VAL A 224 -12.48 31.48 4.46
N LEU A 225 -12.14 32.34 3.52
CA LEU A 225 -10.77 32.71 3.13
C LEU A 225 -10.64 34.24 3.06
N SER A 226 -9.45 34.73 3.39
CA SER A 226 -9.03 36.11 3.12
C SER A 226 -8.41 36.23 1.72
N SER A 227 -8.28 37.45 1.18
CA SER A 227 -7.56 37.70 -0.08
C SER A 227 -6.13 37.12 -0.07
N GLU A 228 -5.41 37.26 1.04
CA GLU A 228 -4.05 36.75 1.21
C GLU A 228 -3.99 35.22 1.22
N MET A 229 -5.02 34.56 1.76
CA MET A 229 -5.15 33.10 1.72
C MET A 229 -5.42 32.61 0.29
N VAL A 230 -6.18 33.39 -0.49
CA VAL A 230 -6.43 33.15 -1.91
C VAL A 230 -5.17 33.36 -2.73
N ASP A 231 -4.39 34.40 -2.46
CA ASP A 231 -3.10 34.64 -3.11
C ASP A 231 -2.11 33.50 -2.82
N ALA A 232 -2.03 33.07 -1.56
CA ALA A 232 -1.21 31.94 -1.15
C ALA A 232 -1.66 30.62 -1.78
N PHE A 233 -2.96 30.42 -1.98
CA PHE A 233 -3.51 29.27 -2.69
C PHE A 233 -3.23 29.34 -4.20
N GLY A 234 -3.27 30.55 -4.76
CA GLY A 234 -3.16 30.86 -6.18
C GLY A 234 -4.44 31.52 -6.70
N ALA A 235 -4.42 32.85 -6.80
CA ALA A 235 -5.55 33.68 -7.23
C ALA A 235 -6.22 33.16 -8.52
N ALA A 236 -5.43 32.77 -9.52
CA ALA A 236 -5.98 32.27 -10.78
C ALA A 236 -6.78 30.97 -10.64
N SER A 237 -6.44 30.10 -9.68
CA SER A 237 -7.24 28.91 -9.36
C SER A 237 -8.52 29.28 -8.63
N ALA A 238 -8.47 30.26 -7.71
CA ALA A 238 -9.65 30.75 -7.02
C ALA A 238 -10.63 31.45 -7.98
N SER A 239 -10.13 32.31 -8.87
CA SER A 239 -10.92 32.95 -9.92
C SER A 239 -11.58 31.93 -10.85
N PHE A 240 -10.91 30.81 -11.17
CA PHE A 240 -11.54 29.72 -11.90
C PHE A 240 -12.74 29.14 -11.14
N TYR A 241 -12.62 28.85 -9.84
CA TYR A 241 -13.76 28.36 -9.05
C TYR A 241 -14.87 29.41 -8.91
N ALA A 242 -14.53 30.68 -8.76
CA ALA A 242 -15.49 31.78 -8.73
C ALA A 242 -16.25 31.89 -10.05
N SER A 243 -15.57 31.78 -11.20
CA SER A 243 -16.22 31.76 -12.52
C SER A 243 -17.20 30.60 -12.73
N LYS A 244 -17.09 29.54 -11.91
CA LYS A 244 -18.01 28.39 -11.89
C LYS A 244 -19.12 28.53 -10.85
N GLY A 245 -19.18 29.63 -10.12
CA GLY A 245 -20.13 29.87 -9.03
C GLY A 245 -19.86 29.04 -7.77
N LEU A 246 -18.63 28.50 -7.62
CA LEU A 246 -18.26 27.62 -6.50
C LEU A 246 -17.61 28.36 -5.33
N LEU A 247 -17.21 29.61 -5.56
CA LEU A 247 -16.55 30.49 -4.60
C LEU A 247 -17.08 31.91 -4.82
N SER A 248 -17.55 32.57 -3.75
CA SER A 248 -18.17 33.91 -3.81
C SER A 248 -17.28 34.94 -3.12
N LEU A 249 -17.24 36.17 -3.63
CA LEU A 249 -16.50 37.29 -3.02
C LEU A 249 -17.49 38.20 -2.30
N PHE A 250 -17.04 38.74 -1.17
CA PHE A 250 -17.73 39.77 -0.42
C PHE A 250 -16.73 40.81 0.05
N SER A 251 -17.11 42.07 0.04
CA SER A 251 -16.30 43.17 0.57
C SER A 251 -16.23 43.19 2.09
N SER A 252 -17.17 42.52 2.77
CA SER A 252 -17.23 42.45 4.23
C SER A 252 -17.96 41.20 4.74
N VAL A 253 -17.74 40.85 6.01
CA VAL A 253 -18.51 39.80 6.70
C VAL A 253 -20.00 40.13 6.81
N HIS A 254 -20.35 41.42 6.87
CA HIS A 254 -21.73 41.88 6.91
C HIS A 254 -22.47 41.60 5.61
N GLU A 255 -21.83 41.92 4.48
CA GLU A 255 -22.35 41.59 3.14
C GLU A 255 -22.49 40.06 2.99
N ALA A 256 -21.44 39.31 3.36
CA ALA A 256 -21.47 37.85 3.32
C ALA A 256 -22.62 37.25 4.13
N ALA A 257 -22.83 37.69 5.37
CA ALA A 257 -23.91 37.19 6.23
C ALA A 257 -25.32 37.63 5.76
N THR A 258 -25.40 38.73 5.01
CA THR A 258 -26.66 39.19 4.41
C THR A 258 -27.05 38.36 3.20
N GLU A 259 -26.09 38.00 2.35
CA GLU A 259 -26.32 37.25 1.12
C GLU A 259 -26.31 35.73 1.30
N LEU A 260 -25.57 35.22 2.27
CA LEU A 260 -25.45 33.78 2.54
C LEU A 260 -26.43 33.38 3.63
N GLU A 261 -27.54 32.77 3.21
CA GLU A 261 -28.46 32.11 4.12
C GLU A 261 -27.72 31.10 5.02
N LYS A 262 -28.06 31.06 6.31
CA LYS A 262 -27.38 30.23 7.32
C LYS A 262 -25.90 30.60 7.52
N LEU A 263 -25.57 31.89 7.55
CA LEU A 263 -24.30 32.38 8.08
C LEU A 263 -24.56 33.51 9.09
N SER A 264 -24.38 33.24 10.39
CA SER A 264 -24.54 34.27 11.42
C SER A 264 -23.43 35.32 11.35
N LEU A 265 -23.81 36.60 11.25
CA LEU A 265 -22.87 37.72 11.31
C LEU A 265 -22.12 37.75 12.65
N GLU A 266 -22.86 37.79 13.76
CA GLU A 266 -22.30 37.88 15.12
C GLU A 266 -21.33 36.71 15.39
N GLY A 267 -21.74 35.50 15.02
CA GLY A 267 -20.91 34.32 15.25
C GLY A 267 -19.66 34.28 14.37
N LEU A 268 -19.72 34.79 13.14
CA LEU A 268 -18.57 34.90 12.26
C LEU A 268 -17.57 35.97 12.74
N GLU A 269 -18.06 37.15 13.13
CA GLU A 269 -17.23 38.22 13.69
C GLU A 269 -16.49 37.75 14.95
N GLN A 270 -17.22 37.12 15.88
CA GLN A 270 -16.61 36.54 17.08
C GLN A 270 -15.55 35.48 16.72
N THR A 271 -15.86 34.60 15.78
CA THR A 271 -14.94 33.54 15.33
C THR A 271 -13.65 34.10 14.73
N ILE A 272 -13.74 35.17 13.94
CA ILE A 272 -12.56 35.82 13.34
C ILE A 272 -11.69 36.43 14.44
N GLU A 273 -12.28 37.12 15.43
CA GLU A 273 -11.52 37.70 16.53
C GLU A 273 -10.83 36.62 17.39
N GLU A 274 -11.54 35.54 17.73
CA GLU A 274 -10.99 34.40 18.48
C GLU A 274 -9.84 33.71 17.72
N TYR A 275 -9.99 33.52 16.41
CA TYR A 275 -8.97 32.91 15.56
C TYR A 275 -7.70 33.77 15.48
N VAL A 276 -7.86 35.09 15.24
CA VAL A 276 -6.73 36.02 15.19
C VAL A 276 -6.08 36.16 16.56
N SER A 277 -6.85 36.14 17.65
CA SER A 277 -6.33 36.15 19.02
C SER A 277 -5.47 34.92 19.31
N SER A 278 -5.94 33.72 18.93
CA SER A 278 -5.19 32.46 19.10
C SER A 278 -3.93 32.42 18.24
N TRP A 279 -3.98 32.97 17.01
CA TRP A 279 -2.78 33.14 16.20
C TRP A 279 -1.76 34.08 16.87
N ARG A 280 -2.21 35.19 17.46
CA ARG A 280 -1.33 36.15 18.15
C ARG A 280 -0.69 35.58 19.42
N SER A 281 -1.40 34.72 20.16
CA SER A 281 -0.86 34.12 21.38
C SER A 281 0.26 33.12 21.07
N GLY A 282 0.21 32.45 19.92
CA GLY A 282 1.13 31.38 19.54
C GLY A 282 0.86 30.03 20.22
N GLU A 283 -0.17 29.96 21.07
CA GLU A 283 -0.59 28.74 21.76
C GLU A 283 -1.63 27.97 20.92
N PRO A 284 -1.75 26.64 21.12
CA PRO A 284 -2.82 25.86 20.49
C PRO A 284 -4.22 26.40 20.83
N ASP A 285 -5.13 26.49 19.86
CA ASP A 285 -6.53 26.88 20.14
C ASP A 285 -7.31 25.75 20.85
N THR A 286 -8.59 26.02 21.10
CA THR A 286 -9.56 25.07 21.70
C THR A 286 -9.73 23.77 20.91
N PHE A 287 -9.32 23.73 19.63
CA PHE A 287 -9.32 22.54 18.79
C PHE A 287 -7.93 21.90 18.63
N GLY A 288 -6.93 22.39 19.38
CA GLY A 288 -5.54 21.95 19.32
C GLY A 288 -4.82 22.39 18.05
N LYS A 289 -5.29 23.44 17.36
CA LYS A 289 -4.61 24.02 16.20
C LYS A 289 -3.45 24.89 16.68
N ASP A 290 -2.25 24.55 16.26
CA ASP A 290 -0.99 25.24 16.58
C ASP A 290 -0.33 25.88 15.36
N TYR A 291 -0.92 25.69 14.17
CA TYR A 291 -0.40 26.17 12.90
C TYR A 291 -1.46 26.95 12.13
N TYR A 292 -1.16 28.23 11.90
CA TYR A 292 -2.06 29.24 11.34
C TYR A 292 -1.42 29.90 10.10
N PRO A 293 -1.43 29.23 8.93
CA PRO A 293 -1.04 29.89 7.69
C PRO A 293 -1.89 31.15 7.49
N SER A 294 -1.25 32.28 7.25
CA SER A 294 -1.92 33.58 7.09
C SER A 294 -2.87 33.93 8.25
N GLY A 295 -2.57 33.51 9.49
CA GLY A 295 -3.51 33.59 10.61
C GLY A 295 -4.09 34.98 10.90
N GLY A 296 -3.26 36.03 10.76
CA GLY A 296 -3.68 37.41 11.03
C GLY A 296 -4.49 38.07 9.93
N THR A 297 -4.70 37.43 8.78
CA THR A 297 -5.24 38.11 7.60
C THR A 297 -6.76 38.16 7.57
N LEU A 298 -7.47 37.34 8.37
CA LEU A 298 -8.94 37.29 8.33
C LEU A 298 -9.66 38.55 8.87
N ARG A 299 -9.03 39.36 9.72
CA ARG A 299 -9.68 40.51 10.35
C ARG A 299 -9.78 41.73 9.43
N ASP A 300 -8.70 42.04 8.72
CA ASP A 300 -8.54 43.28 7.95
C ASP A 300 -8.27 42.99 6.46
N THR A 301 -8.87 41.92 5.94
CA THR A 301 -8.73 41.56 4.53
C THR A 301 -9.56 42.46 3.62
N ALA A 302 -9.10 42.66 2.39
CA ALA A 302 -9.82 43.44 1.39
C ALA A 302 -11.12 42.77 0.97
N GLU A 303 -11.12 41.44 0.85
CA GLU A 303 -12.27 40.65 0.42
C GLU A 303 -12.33 39.31 1.15
N TYR A 304 -13.55 38.87 1.44
CA TYR A 304 -13.85 37.54 1.96
C TYR A 304 -14.28 36.64 0.82
N TRP A 305 -13.57 35.52 0.68
CA TRP A 305 -13.85 34.50 -0.33
C TRP A 305 -14.49 33.29 0.36
N ILE A 306 -15.76 33.04 0.09
CA ILE A 306 -16.56 32.05 0.82
C ILE A 306 -17.14 31.00 -0.12
N ALA A 307 -16.99 29.73 0.26
CA ALA A 307 -17.53 28.59 -0.48
C ALA A 307 -18.44 27.73 0.40
N LEU A 308 -19.54 27.24 -0.19
CA LEU A 308 -20.34 26.18 0.41
C LEU A 308 -19.68 24.84 0.14
N ILE A 309 -19.41 24.08 1.21
CA ILE A 309 -18.76 22.77 1.10
C ILE A 309 -19.55 21.64 1.74
N THR A 310 -19.31 20.42 1.26
CA THR A 310 -19.84 19.18 1.85
C THR A 310 -18.85 18.03 1.67
N PRO A 311 -18.84 17.00 2.53
CA PRO A 311 -17.99 15.83 2.33
C PRO A 311 -18.35 15.03 1.08
N ALA A 312 -17.36 14.44 0.41
CA ALA A 312 -17.54 13.65 -0.80
C ALA A 312 -16.55 12.47 -0.90
N LEU A 313 -16.98 11.33 -1.45
CA LEU A 313 -16.11 10.23 -1.84
C LEU A 313 -15.03 10.72 -2.79
N HIS A 314 -13.78 10.35 -2.52
CA HIS A 314 -12.66 10.94 -3.22
C HIS A 314 -11.66 9.91 -3.73
N TYR A 315 -11.34 8.88 -2.94
CA TYR A 315 -10.30 7.93 -3.29
C TYR A 315 -10.56 6.57 -2.64
N SER A 316 -10.29 5.47 -3.34
CA SER A 316 -10.36 4.12 -2.79
C SER A 316 -8.96 3.61 -2.43
N MET A 317 -8.70 3.37 -1.14
CA MET A 317 -7.41 2.85 -0.69
C MET A 317 -7.29 1.34 -0.90
N GLY A 318 -8.43 0.65 -0.91
CA GLY A 318 -8.49 -0.75 -1.27
C GLY A 318 -8.33 -0.99 -2.76
N GLY A 319 -7.84 -2.17 -3.10
CA GLY A 319 -7.63 -2.59 -4.48
C GLY A 319 -6.89 -3.91 -4.55
N LEU A 320 -6.37 -4.23 -5.74
CA LEU A 320 -5.60 -5.45 -5.99
C LEU A 320 -4.32 -5.45 -5.16
N ARG A 321 -4.05 -6.55 -4.45
CA ARG A 321 -2.83 -6.72 -3.68
C ARG A 321 -1.65 -6.86 -4.65
N ILE A 322 -0.60 -6.07 -4.41
CA ILE A 322 0.62 -6.09 -5.21
C ILE A 322 1.87 -6.40 -4.37
N SER A 323 2.91 -6.93 -5.02
CA SER A 323 4.27 -6.97 -4.48
C SER A 323 4.92 -5.57 -4.54
N PRO A 324 6.05 -5.34 -3.83
CA PRO A 324 6.88 -4.14 -4.04
C PRO A 324 7.37 -3.96 -5.49
N SER A 325 7.35 -5.03 -6.29
CA SER A 325 7.69 -5.02 -7.72
C SER A 325 6.45 -4.85 -8.62
N ALA A 326 5.34 -4.36 -8.06
CA ALA A 326 4.09 -4.07 -8.76
C ALA A 326 3.35 -5.28 -9.38
N GLU A 327 3.73 -6.52 -9.05
CA GLU A 327 3.03 -7.70 -9.55
C GLU A 327 1.74 -7.92 -8.76
N ILE A 328 0.65 -8.22 -9.46
CA ILE A 328 -0.62 -8.55 -8.81
C ILE A 328 -0.55 -9.97 -8.24
N LEU A 329 -1.05 -10.13 -7.02
CA LEU A 329 -0.92 -11.36 -6.25
C LEU A 329 -2.23 -12.14 -6.17
N ARG A 330 -2.09 -13.47 -6.15
CA ARG A 330 -3.15 -14.45 -5.79
C ARG A 330 -2.79 -15.20 -4.52
N ARG A 331 -3.78 -15.79 -3.86
CA ARG A 331 -3.56 -16.72 -2.73
C ARG A 331 -3.03 -18.06 -3.23
N ARG A 332 -2.19 -18.72 -2.43
CA ARG A 332 -1.67 -20.07 -2.68
C ARG A 332 -1.74 -20.92 -1.41
N GLY A 333 -2.08 -22.21 -1.58
CA GLY A 333 -2.18 -23.21 -0.50
C GLY A 333 -3.58 -23.31 0.13
N GLU A 334 -3.94 -24.50 0.63
CA GLU A 334 -5.27 -24.81 1.21
C GLU A 334 -5.63 -23.93 2.42
N SER A 335 -4.64 -23.46 3.19
CA SER A 335 -4.83 -22.57 4.34
C SER A 335 -4.96 -21.08 3.97
N GLY A 336 -4.67 -20.70 2.73
CA GLY A 336 -4.85 -19.35 2.22
C GLY A 336 -3.96 -18.25 2.84
N SER A 337 -2.90 -18.59 3.55
CA SER A 337 -2.00 -17.64 4.23
C SER A 337 -0.86 -17.10 3.35
N SER A 338 -0.51 -17.77 2.26
CA SER A 338 0.60 -17.38 1.37
C SER A 338 0.11 -16.72 0.07
N PHE A 339 0.95 -15.85 -0.51
CA PHE A 339 0.66 -15.13 -1.75
C PHE A 339 1.74 -15.38 -2.81
N THR A 340 1.32 -15.49 -4.07
CA THR A 340 2.22 -15.59 -5.23
C THR A 340 1.82 -14.63 -6.33
N ALA A 341 2.80 -14.16 -7.11
CA ALA A 341 2.53 -13.32 -8.27
C ALA A 341 1.75 -14.10 -9.34
N ILE A 342 0.87 -13.39 -10.05
CA ILE A 342 0.26 -13.87 -11.28
C ILE A 342 1.23 -13.51 -12.42
N PRO A 343 1.82 -14.49 -13.14
CA PRO A 343 2.77 -14.20 -14.21
C PRO A 343 2.15 -13.29 -15.27
N GLY A 344 2.90 -12.28 -15.71
CA GLY A 344 2.44 -11.33 -16.73
C GLY A 344 1.47 -10.25 -16.24
N LEU A 345 1.05 -10.23 -14.98
CA LEU A 345 0.05 -9.27 -14.48
C LEU A 345 0.60 -8.31 -13.43
N PHE A 346 0.51 -7.02 -13.71
CA PHE A 346 1.01 -5.93 -12.87
C PHE A 346 -0.07 -4.89 -12.58
N GLY A 347 0.09 -4.13 -11.50
CA GLY A 347 -0.86 -3.10 -11.08
C GLY A 347 -0.15 -1.82 -10.64
N ALA A 348 -0.71 -0.66 -11.00
CA ALA A 348 -0.18 0.64 -10.59
C ALA A 348 -1.30 1.67 -10.34
N GLY A 349 -1.11 2.50 -9.31
CA GLY A 349 -2.05 3.55 -8.93
C GLY A 349 -3.25 3.01 -8.13
N GLU A 350 -4.36 3.74 -8.16
CA GLU A 350 -5.54 3.52 -7.30
C GLU A 350 -6.29 2.20 -7.56
N VAL A 351 -5.95 1.45 -8.61
CA VAL A 351 -6.43 0.07 -8.80
C VAL A 351 -5.84 -0.91 -7.77
N THR A 352 -4.75 -0.49 -7.10
CA THR A 352 -3.99 -1.31 -6.15
C THR A 352 -4.35 -1.01 -4.71
N GLY A 353 -4.25 -2.02 -3.85
CA GLY A 353 -4.54 -1.92 -2.42
C GLY A 353 -3.27 -2.03 -1.58
N GLY A 354 -3.24 -1.25 -0.49
CA GLY A 354 -2.30 -1.45 0.60
C GLY A 354 -1.18 -0.45 0.81
N MET A 355 -1.02 0.50 -0.11
CA MET A 355 -0.04 1.59 0.05
C MET A 355 -0.45 2.62 1.09
N HIS A 356 -1.76 2.84 1.25
CA HIS A 356 -2.30 3.92 2.07
C HIS A 356 -2.97 3.45 3.36
N GLY A 357 -3.06 2.13 3.59
CA GLY A 357 -3.79 1.54 4.71
C GLY A 357 -5.23 2.06 4.79
N ALA A 358 -5.69 2.38 6.00
CA ALA A 358 -7.04 2.86 6.23
C ALA A 358 -7.30 4.31 5.79
N ASN A 359 -6.27 5.13 5.55
CA ASN A 359 -6.46 6.54 5.22
C ASN A 359 -5.27 7.12 4.44
N ARG A 360 -5.53 7.66 3.25
CA ARG A 360 -4.50 8.26 2.41
C ARG A 360 -4.14 9.69 2.83
N LEU A 361 -2.85 9.99 2.97
CA LEU A 361 -2.37 11.36 3.12
C LEU A 361 -2.50 12.17 1.82
N ALA A 362 -2.87 13.44 1.94
CA ALA A 362 -2.94 14.34 0.80
C ALA A 362 -1.56 14.49 0.13
N GLY A 363 -1.54 14.50 -1.21
CA GLY A 363 -0.31 14.52 -2.01
C GLY A 363 0.26 13.16 -2.40
N ASN A 364 -0.09 12.07 -1.70
CA ASN A 364 0.52 10.76 -1.96
C ASN A 364 -0.01 10.03 -3.21
N SER A 365 -1.24 10.30 -3.68
CA SER A 365 -1.83 9.53 -4.79
C SER A 365 -1.11 9.77 -6.12
N LEU A 366 -0.78 11.02 -6.45
CA LEU A 366 -0.03 11.32 -7.68
C LEU A 366 1.39 10.77 -7.61
N LEU A 367 2.01 10.83 -6.43
CA LEU A 367 3.33 10.23 -6.19
C LEU A 367 3.29 8.71 -6.40
N GLU A 368 2.28 8.03 -5.86
CA GLU A 368 2.05 6.61 -6.09
C GLU A 368 1.90 6.29 -7.58
N CYS A 369 1.08 7.02 -8.33
CA CYS A 369 0.92 6.78 -9.76
C CYS A 369 2.26 6.87 -10.51
N VAL A 370 3.09 7.87 -10.21
CA VAL A 370 4.40 8.03 -10.87
C VAL A 370 5.38 6.95 -10.46
N VAL A 371 5.51 6.67 -9.16
CA VAL A 371 6.47 5.68 -8.63
C VAL A 371 6.07 4.27 -9.05
N MET A 372 4.83 3.87 -8.77
CA MET A 372 4.36 2.52 -9.07
C MET A 372 4.13 2.31 -10.57
N GLY A 373 3.71 3.35 -11.31
CA GLY A 373 3.60 3.27 -12.77
C GLY A 373 4.96 3.02 -13.44
N ARG A 374 6.01 3.70 -12.96
CA ARG A 374 7.39 3.47 -13.43
C ARG A 374 7.88 2.07 -13.07
N ILE A 375 7.67 1.63 -11.82
CA ILE A 375 8.04 0.27 -11.40
C ILE A 375 7.29 -0.75 -12.28
N ALA A 376 5.97 -0.67 -12.37
CA ALA A 376 5.18 -1.61 -13.18
C ALA A 376 5.63 -1.64 -14.64
N GLY A 377 5.89 -0.48 -15.26
CA GLY A 377 6.38 -0.41 -16.63
C GLY A 377 7.77 -1.03 -16.82
N GLU A 378 8.73 -0.73 -15.94
CA GLU A 378 10.06 -1.35 -15.98
C GLU A 378 9.96 -2.88 -15.84
N ARG A 379 9.11 -3.36 -14.94
CA ARG A 379 8.92 -4.80 -14.67
C ARG A 379 8.21 -5.51 -15.82
N ALA A 380 7.13 -4.93 -16.33
CA ALA A 380 6.41 -5.44 -17.49
C ALA A 380 7.29 -5.50 -18.74
N SER A 381 8.21 -4.55 -18.92
CA SER A 381 9.12 -4.53 -20.09
C SER A 381 10.19 -5.64 -20.08
N SER A 382 10.47 -6.21 -18.90
CA SER A 382 11.52 -7.22 -18.72
C SER A 382 10.99 -8.63 -18.50
N VAL A 383 9.69 -8.80 -18.30
CA VAL A 383 9.11 -10.12 -18.02
C VAL A 383 9.14 -10.99 -19.27
N SER A 384 9.38 -12.28 -19.07
CA SER A 384 9.31 -13.29 -20.13
C SER A 384 8.44 -14.43 -19.63
N LEU A 385 7.47 -14.85 -20.46
CA LEU A 385 6.58 -15.99 -20.18
C LEU A 385 6.99 -17.27 -20.94
N LYS A 386 8.27 -17.39 -21.32
CA LYS A 386 8.78 -18.59 -22.00
C LYS A 386 9.10 -19.69 -20.98
N PRO A 387 8.53 -20.90 -21.10
CA PRO A 387 8.99 -22.03 -20.31
C PRO A 387 10.49 -22.25 -20.53
N LEU A 388 11.24 -22.32 -19.44
CA LEU A 388 12.68 -22.61 -19.45
C LEU A 388 12.94 -23.89 -18.66
N PRO A 389 13.97 -24.67 -19.06
CA PRO A 389 14.37 -25.83 -18.27
C PRO A 389 14.76 -25.39 -16.84
N PRO A 390 14.70 -26.29 -15.85
CA PRO A 390 15.13 -25.98 -14.49
C PRO A 390 16.55 -25.44 -14.43
N LEU A 391 16.85 -24.68 -13.38
CA LEU A 391 18.21 -24.22 -13.09
C LEU A 391 19.18 -25.42 -13.09
N VAL A 392 20.30 -25.26 -13.81
CA VAL A 392 21.36 -26.26 -13.92
C VAL A 392 22.49 -25.91 -12.95
N SER A 393 23.01 -26.91 -12.23
CA SER A 393 24.18 -26.75 -11.37
C SER A 393 25.39 -26.26 -12.18
N ASP A 394 26.24 -25.49 -11.51
CA ASP A 394 27.51 -24.97 -12.01
C ASP A 394 27.41 -24.10 -13.28
N GLN A 395 26.22 -23.61 -13.60
CA GLN A 395 26.00 -22.60 -14.64
C GLN A 395 25.49 -21.26 -14.09
N TRP A 396 26.14 -20.17 -14.51
CA TRP A 396 25.66 -18.83 -14.17
C TRP A 396 24.38 -18.52 -14.94
N THR A 397 23.36 -18.13 -14.20
CA THR A 397 22.06 -17.69 -14.73
C THR A 397 21.90 -16.20 -14.48
N GLU A 398 21.63 -15.42 -15.53
CA GLU A 398 21.30 -14.00 -15.38
C GLU A 398 20.02 -13.86 -14.57
N SER A 399 20.00 -12.89 -13.65
CA SER A 399 18.86 -12.63 -12.77
C SER A 399 18.78 -11.15 -12.44
N ARG A 400 17.66 -10.75 -11.83
CA ARG A 400 17.48 -9.37 -11.38
C ARG A 400 16.95 -9.34 -9.96
N VAL A 401 17.44 -8.43 -9.15
CA VAL A 401 16.88 -8.21 -7.81
C VAL A 401 15.45 -7.72 -7.95
N ARG A 402 14.49 -8.55 -7.58
CA ARG A 402 13.05 -8.28 -7.59
C ARG A 402 12.67 -7.33 -6.46
N SER A 403 12.99 -7.74 -5.23
CA SER A 403 12.70 -7.00 -4.01
C SER A 403 13.63 -7.44 -2.89
N ILE A 404 13.71 -6.64 -1.83
CA ILE A 404 14.49 -6.95 -0.64
C ILE A 404 13.58 -6.82 0.57
N ASN A 405 13.53 -7.84 1.41
CA ASN A 405 13.02 -7.70 2.76
C ASN A 405 14.19 -7.37 3.68
N SER A 406 14.18 -6.16 4.22
CA SER A 406 15.26 -5.57 5.02
C SER A 406 15.16 -5.90 6.51
N THR A 407 14.26 -6.78 6.93
CA THR A 407 14.29 -7.34 8.30
C THR A 407 15.66 -7.96 8.52
N ASP A 408 16.39 -7.42 9.50
CA ASP A 408 17.74 -7.86 9.81
C ASP A 408 17.68 -9.23 10.48
N TYR A 409 18.21 -10.23 9.79
CA TYR A 409 18.37 -11.57 10.33
C TYR A 409 19.87 -11.82 10.53
N HIS A 410 20.40 -11.37 11.68
CA HIS A 410 21.81 -11.54 12.06
C HIS A 410 22.82 -11.09 10.99
N GLY A 411 22.63 -9.90 10.40
CA GLY A 411 23.51 -9.37 9.36
C GLY A 411 23.18 -9.87 7.95
N TYR A 412 22.04 -10.54 7.76
CA TYR A 412 21.51 -10.94 6.45
C TYR A 412 20.17 -10.24 6.15
N LYS A 413 19.88 -10.12 4.86
CA LYS A 413 18.61 -9.64 4.31
C LYS A 413 18.08 -10.66 3.32
N THR A 414 16.76 -10.80 3.23
CA THR A 414 16.15 -11.67 2.21
C THR A 414 16.08 -10.93 0.90
N THR A 415 16.82 -11.41 -0.09
CA THR A 415 16.84 -10.86 -1.45
C THR A 415 16.05 -11.78 -2.37
N TYR A 416 14.98 -11.26 -2.94
CA TYR A 416 14.21 -11.97 -3.97
C TYR A 416 14.79 -11.64 -5.32
N LEU A 417 15.08 -12.68 -6.11
CA LEU A 417 15.63 -12.58 -7.44
C LEU A 417 14.65 -13.15 -8.45
N GLU A 418 14.48 -12.41 -9.53
CA GLU A 418 13.72 -12.86 -10.68
C GLU A 418 14.63 -13.61 -11.65
N LEU A 419 14.14 -14.74 -12.12
CA LEU A 419 14.80 -15.58 -13.11
C LEU A 419 14.49 -15.10 -14.54
N PRO A 420 15.20 -15.59 -15.57
CA PRO A 420 15.00 -15.17 -16.97
C PRO A 420 13.58 -15.33 -17.53
N SER A 421 12.73 -16.13 -16.87
CA SER A 421 11.30 -16.18 -17.15
C SER A 421 10.51 -16.31 -15.85
N ALA A 422 9.33 -15.68 -15.81
CA ALA A 422 8.35 -15.90 -14.74
C ALA A 422 7.80 -17.34 -14.71
N LEU A 423 7.96 -18.09 -15.80
CA LEU A 423 7.57 -19.50 -15.89
C LEU A 423 8.73 -20.48 -15.64
N HIS A 424 9.96 -19.99 -15.40
CA HIS A 424 11.14 -20.81 -15.15
C HIS A 424 10.91 -21.69 -13.92
N GLU A 425 11.05 -23.01 -14.07
CA GLU A 425 10.90 -23.95 -12.97
C GLU A 425 12.05 -23.84 -11.96
N VAL A 426 11.69 -23.80 -10.68
CA VAL A 426 12.64 -23.65 -9.59
C VAL A 426 12.55 -24.88 -8.70
N ASN A 427 13.28 -25.93 -9.08
CA ASN A 427 13.44 -27.14 -8.28
C ASN A 427 14.71 -26.99 -7.44
N VAL A 428 14.59 -26.23 -6.35
CA VAL A 428 15.71 -25.96 -5.43
C VAL A 428 15.54 -26.86 -4.22
N PRO A 429 16.37 -27.92 -4.08
CA PRO A 429 16.31 -28.79 -2.91
C PRO A 429 16.58 -28.01 -1.61
N ALA A 430 16.05 -28.51 -0.50
CA ALA A 430 16.41 -27.96 0.81
C ALA A 430 17.93 -28.05 1.04
N GLY A 431 18.55 -26.94 1.46
CA GLY A 431 20.00 -26.85 1.66
C GLY A 431 20.82 -26.61 0.38
N GLN A 432 20.17 -26.39 -0.76
CA GLN A 432 20.81 -26.01 -2.01
C GLN A 432 21.58 -24.70 -1.85
N ARG A 433 22.86 -24.71 -2.20
CA ARG A 433 23.73 -23.53 -2.12
C ARG A 433 23.75 -22.78 -3.43
N PHE A 434 23.87 -21.46 -3.33
CA PHE A 434 24.03 -20.57 -4.47
C PHE A 434 25.31 -19.75 -4.33
N LYS A 435 25.74 -19.14 -5.43
CA LYS A 435 26.51 -17.90 -5.41
C LYS A 435 25.70 -16.81 -6.09
N ILE A 436 25.84 -15.58 -5.62
CA ILE A 436 25.30 -14.39 -6.29
C ILE A 436 26.47 -13.49 -6.63
N ARG A 437 26.48 -12.86 -7.81
CA ARG A 437 27.45 -11.82 -8.16
C ARG A 437 26.76 -10.59 -8.72
N SER A 438 27.21 -9.40 -8.33
CA SER A 438 26.73 -8.15 -8.93
C SER A 438 27.40 -7.95 -10.28
N GLN A 439 26.62 -7.79 -11.36
CA GLN A 439 27.19 -7.48 -12.68
C GLN A 439 27.91 -6.12 -12.70
N LYS A 440 27.54 -5.20 -11.80
CA LYS A 440 28.15 -3.86 -11.71
C LYS A 440 29.38 -3.80 -10.80
N HIS A 441 29.44 -4.62 -9.74
CA HIS A 441 30.46 -4.50 -8.69
C HIS A 441 31.41 -5.71 -8.61
N GLY A 442 31.18 -6.79 -9.35
CA GLY A 442 32.09 -7.93 -9.50
C GLY A 442 32.26 -8.85 -8.27
N GLY A 443 31.82 -8.42 -7.07
CA GLY A 443 31.83 -9.23 -5.85
C GLY A 443 30.96 -10.49 -5.98
N VAL A 444 31.31 -11.54 -5.22
CA VAL A 444 30.56 -12.81 -5.15
C VAL A 444 30.22 -13.09 -3.69
N ALA A 445 28.94 -13.35 -3.37
CA ALA A 445 28.50 -13.84 -2.07
C ALA A 445 27.92 -15.25 -2.19
N VAL A 446 28.07 -16.04 -1.13
CA VAL A 446 27.43 -17.35 -0.99
C VAL A 446 26.27 -17.20 -0.01
N PRO A 447 25.02 -17.11 -0.48
CA PRO A 447 23.87 -17.07 0.42
C PRO A 447 23.68 -18.41 1.15
N ASN A 448 23.22 -18.32 2.39
CA ASN A 448 23.12 -19.47 3.31
C ASN A 448 21.86 -20.32 3.11
N LEU A 449 20.83 -19.76 2.49
CA LEU A 449 19.55 -20.42 2.25
C LEU A 449 18.96 -19.92 0.95
N ALA A 450 18.33 -20.84 0.22
CA ALA A 450 17.54 -20.53 -0.95
C ALA A 450 16.19 -21.26 -0.88
N VAL A 451 15.13 -20.52 -1.16
CA VAL A 451 13.78 -21.07 -1.36
C VAL A 451 13.24 -20.49 -2.64
N GLY A 452 12.64 -21.31 -3.48
CA GLY A 452 12.22 -20.91 -4.81
C GLY A 452 10.78 -21.25 -5.08
N THR A 453 10.10 -20.33 -5.76
CA THR A 453 8.86 -20.62 -6.48
C THR A 453 9.13 -20.48 -7.97
N ARG A 454 8.21 -20.89 -8.83
CA ARG A 454 8.29 -20.64 -10.28
C ARG A 454 8.67 -19.17 -10.56
N GLY A 455 9.72 -18.97 -11.36
CA GLY A 455 10.22 -17.68 -11.82
C GLY A 455 10.97 -16.81 -10.79
N VAL A 456 10.98 -17.18 -9.50
CA VAL A 456 11.59 -16.36 -8.44
C VAL A 456 12.30 -17.22 -7.41
N ILE A 457 13.51 -16.81 -7.04
CA ILE A 457 14.28 -17.41 -5.95
C ILE A 457 14.54 -16.38 -4.85
N ALA A 458 14.34 -16.76 -3.59
CA ALA A 458 14.71 -15.96 -2.42
C ALA A 458 16.06 -16.45 -1.89
N LEU A 459 17.00 -15.53 -1.66
CA LEU A 459 18.33 -15.80 -1.12
C LEU A 459 18.58 -14.98 0.15
N LEU A 460 19.16 -15.60 1.19
CA LEU A 460 19.69 -14.88 2.35
C LEU A 460 21.06 -14.28 2.01
N THR A 461 21.08 -13.01 1.65
CA THR A 461 22.31 -12.28 1.27
C THR A 461 22.84 -11.46 2.45
N PRO A 462 24.17 -11.31 2.62
CA PRO A 462 24.73 -10.40 3.62
C PRO A 462 24.18 -8.98 3.44
N LYS A 463 23.87 -8.30 4.55
CA LYS A 463 23.25 -6.97 4.56
C LYS A 463 24.08 -5.96 3.79
N ASP A 464 25.39 -6.01 3.98
CA ASP A 464 26.37 -5.10 3.40
C ASP A 464 26.88 -5.54 2.02
N TYR A 465 26.30 -6.58 1.43
CA TYR A 465 26.72 -7.05 0.12
C TYR A 465 26.45 -5.98 -0.97
N PRO A 466 27.49 -5.47 -1.66
CA PRO A 466 27.37 -4.33 -2.55
C PRO A 466 26.65 -4.71 -3.85
N GLY A 467 25.90 -3.74 -4.41
CA GLY A 467 25.25 -3.90 -5.71
C GLY A 467 23.98 -4.76 -5.72
N VAL A 468 23.40 -5.06 -4.55
CA VAL A 468 22.08 -5.70 -4.40
C VAL A 468 21.07 -4.68 -3.89
N TYR A 469 20.30 -4.13 -4.82
CA TYR A 469 19.19 -3.19 -4.62
C TYR A 469 18.08 -3.54 -5.64
N PRO A 470 16.80 -3.23 -5.38
CA PRO A 470 15.71 -3.51 -6.32
C PRO A 470 16.03 -3.01 -7.74
N GLY A 471 15.86 -3.89 -8.73
CA GLY A 471 16.19 -3.63 -10.14
C GLY A 471 17.64 -3.92 -10.54
N ALA A 472 18.56 -4.18 -9.62
CA ALA A 472 19.95 -4.49 -9.94
C ALA A 472 20.08 -5.81 -10.73
N LYS A 473 20.90 -5.81 -11.78
CA LYS A 473 21.28 -7.04 -12.49
C LYS A 473 22.32 -7.82 -11.69
N VAL A 474 22.07 -9.11 -11.52
CA VAL A 474 22.94 -10.04 -10.79
C VAL A 474 23.00 -11.35 -11.56
N ASP A 475 24.04 -12.13 -11.36
CA ASP A 475 24.02 -13.52 -11.81
C ASP A 475 23.97 -14.44 -10.59
N ILE A 476 23.26 -15.55 -10.72
CA ILE A 476 23.24 -16.62 -9.73
C ILE A 476 23.88 -17.89 -10.27
N LEU A 477 24.55 -18.62 -9.40
CA LEU A 477 25.13 -19.92 -9.70
C LEU A 477 24.57 -20.92 -8.70
N MET A 478 23.81 -21.91 -9.16
CA MET A 478 23.44 -23.05 -8.34
C MET A 478 24.66 -23.95 -8.22
N LEU A 479 25.10 -24.30 -7.01
CA LEU A 479 26.26 -25.17 -6.82
C LEU A 479 25.82 -26.63 -6.74
N GLU A 480 26.66 -27.59 -7.13
CA GLU A 480 26.35 -29.00 -6.84
C GLU A 480 26.05 -29.21 -5.34
N PRO A 481 25.02 -30.00 -4.98
CA PRO A 481 24.81 -30.40 -3.59
C PRO A 481 26.10 -31.06 -3.09
N ARG A 482 26.64 -30.62 -1.95
CA ARG A 482 27.65 -31.45 -1.28
C ARG A 482 27.00 -32.79 -0.98
N ALA A 483 27.70 -33.90 -1.25
CA ALA A 483 27.31 -35.20 -0.73
C ALA A 483 26.89 -35.01 0.72
N ARG A 484 25.65 -35.39 1.07
CA ARG A 484 25.18 -35.32 2.46
C ARG A 484 26.28 -35.92 3.31
N ALA A 485 26.81 -35.17 4.28
CA ALA A 485 27.39 -35.82 5.43
C ALA A 485 26.30 -36.77 5.94
N SER A 486 26.64 -38.03 6.17
CA SER A 486 25.73 -39.03 6.74
C SER A 486 24.85 -38.38 7.82
N GLU A 487 23.56 -38.68 7.83
CA GLU A 487 22.65 -38.18 8.87
C GLU A 487 23.32 -38.35 10.24
N PRO A 488 23.30 -37.32 11.09
CA PRO A 488 23.95 -37.41 12.38
C PRO A 488 23.29 -38.55 13.16
N THR A 489 24.07 -39.57 13.47
CA THR A 489 23.64 -40.67 14.33
C THR A 489 24.16 -40.40 15.74
N VAL A 490 23.26 -40.33 16.72
CA VAL A 490 23.63 -40.32 18.14
C VAL A 490 23.37 -41.73 18.67
N ASN A 491 24.43 -42.39 19.17
CA ASN A 491 24.36 -43.77 19.68
C ASN A 491 23.69 -44.78 18.71
N GLY A 492 23.89 -44.63 17.40
CA GLY A 492 23.36 -45.54 16.38
C GLY A 492 21.89 -45.33 16.00
N SER A 493 21.21 -44.31 16.55
CA SER A 493 19.85 -43.93 16.14
C SER A 493 19.88 -42.75 15.16
N SER A 494 19.00 -42.76 14.16
CA SER A 494 18.85 -41.68 13.17
C SER A 494 18.24 -40.44 13.82
N VAL A 495 18.90 -39.29 13.71
CA VAL A 495 18.41 -38.02 14.29
C VAL A 495 17.93 -37.09 13.18
N THR A 496 16.66 -36.66 13.24
CA THR A 496 16.11 -35.61 12.36
C THR A 496 16.12 -34.27 13.09
N VAL A 497 16.87 -33.30 12.56
CA VAL A 497 16.95 -31.93 13.11
C VAL A 497 16.09 -30.99 12.26
N ILE A 498 15.05 -30.40 12.86
CA ILE A 498 14.14 -29.48 12.17
C ILE A 498 14.56 -28.05 12.45
N THR A 499 14.97 -27.32 11.41
CA THR A 499 15.41 -25.93 11.52
C THR A 499 14.60 -25.00 10.61
N SER A 500 13.87 -24.05 11.20
CA SER A 500 12.98 -23.00 10.63
C SER A 500 11.50 -23.36 10.38
N GLU A 501 10.64 -22.32 10.49
CA GLU A 501 9.17 -22.38 10.33
C GLU A 501 8.71 -23.04 9.01
N ASP A 502 9.38 -22.76 7.89
CA ASP A 502 9.03 -23.33 6.58
C ASP A 502 9.34 -24.83 6.48
N ARG A 503 10.29 -25.34 7.28
CA ARG A 503 10.65 -26.77 7.31
C ARG A 503 9.72 -27.61 8.17
N ALA A 504 9.00 -27.03 9.14
CA ALA A 504 8.14 -27.81 10.01
C ALA A 504 7.04 -28.53 9.20
N PHE A 505 6.48 -27.86 8.18
CA PHE A 505 5.37 -28.38 7.38
C PHE A 505 5.80 -29.40 6.31
N ASP A 506 6.94 -29.18 5.63
CA ASP A 506 7.49 -30.14 4.67
C ASP A 506 8.11 -31.36 5.36
N THR A 507 8.68 -31.19 6.55
CA THR A 507 9.13 -32.32 7.38
C THR A 507 7.93 -33.13 7.86
N LEU A 508 6.80 -32.50 8.19
CA LEU A 508 5.54 -33.20 8.48
C LEU A 508 5.02 -34.03 7.30
N GLN A 509 5.18 -33.57 6.05
CA GLN A 509 4.83 -34.38 4.87
C GLN A 509 5.80 -35.54 4.62
N THR A 510 7.07 -35.37 4.98
CA THR A 510 8.12 -36.39 4.86
C THR A 510 7.97 -37.47 5.94
N LEU A 511 7.66 -37.07 7.18
CA LEU A 511 7.26 -37.94 8.29
C LEU A 511 5.97 -38.71 7.97
N ARG A 512 5.04 -38.10 7.21
CA ARG A 512 3.81 -38.75 6.71
C ARG A 512 4.06 -39.93 5.77
N ARG A 513 5.24 -40.04 5.16
CA ARG A 513 5.51 -40.95 4.03
C ARG A 513 6.57 -42.02 4.25
N GLY A 514 7.36 -42.04 5.33
CA GLY A 514 8.43 -43.06 5.40
C GLY A 514 9.28 -43.25 6.64
N ALA A 515 8.88 -42.84 7.84
CA ALA A 515 9.67 -43.14 9.04
C ALA A 515 9.01 -44.26 9.86
N GLU A 516 9.37 -45.52 9.60
CA GLU A 516 8.91 -46.67 10.39
C GLU A 516 9.74 -46.90 11.67
N ASN A 517 10.78 -46.09 11.95
CA ASN A 517 11.58 -46.16 13.19
C ASN A 517 12.23 -44.79 13.50
N LEU A 518 11.53 -43.90 14.21
CA LEU A 518 12.12 -42.68 14.79
C LEU A 518 12.21 -42.85 16.30
N SER A 519 13.42 -42.75 16.86
CA SER A 519 13.65 -42.92 18.30
C SER A 519 13.55 -41.60 19.09
N ALA A 520 13.78 -40.45 18.45
CA ALA A 520 13.73 -39.13 19.08
C ALA A 520 13.61 -37.99 18.04
N VAL A 521 12.94 -36.89 18.42
CA VAL A 521 12.85 -35.65 17.63
C VAL A 521 13.37 -34.47 18.46
N PHE A 522 14.31 -33.70 17.91
CA PHE A 522 14.95 -32.57 18.60
C PHE A 522 14.45 -31.22 18.05
N PHE A 523 14.04 -30.34 18.96
CA PHE A 523 13.75 -28.94 18.66
C PHE A 523 14.74 -28.03 19.41
N LEU A 524 15.40 -27.12 18.67
CA LEU A 524 16.26 -26.09 19.24
C LEU A 524 15.54 -24.73 19.15
N LEU A 525 15.15 -24.20 20.31
CA LEU A 525 14.61 -22.87 20.51
C LEU A 525 15.70 -21.98 21.10
N LEU A 526 16.18 -21.03 20.31
CA LEU A 526 17.12 -20.02 20.79
C LEU A 526 16.64 -18.65 20.32
N GLU A 527 15.73 -18.04 21.07
CA GLU A 527 15.69 -16.57 21.05
C GLU A 527 16.93 -16.07 21.79
N ASP A 528 17.76 -15.31 21.08
CA ASP A 528 18.97 -14.60 21.56
C ASP A 528 20.25 -15.38 21.88
N ALA A 529 20.42 -16.66 21.49
CA ALA A 529 21.69 -17.37 21.72
C ALA A 529 22.67 -17.35 20.53
N ILE A 530 23.97 -17.42 20.84
CA ILE A 530 25.05 -17.62 19.88
C ILE A 530 24.97 -19.05 19.32
N VAL A 531 24.85 -19.18 18.00
CA VAL A 531 24.95 -20.49 17.31
C VAL A 531 26.38 -21.03 17.50
N PRO A 532 26.58 -22.28 17.95
CA PRO A 532 27.93 -22.81 18.15
C PRO A 532 28.72 -22.86 16.83
N ASP A 533 30.05 -22.85 16.96
CA ASP A 533 30.93 -23.23 15.86
C ASP A 533 30.57 -24.65 15.36
N ASN A 534 30.57 -24.86 14.04
CA ASN A 534 30.16 -26.11 13.38
C ASN A 534 31.06 -27.32 13.72
N SER A 535 32.01 -27.16 14.64
CA SER A 535 33.00 -28.13 15.09
C SER A 535 32.46 -29.13 16.11
N LEU A 536 31.35 -28.84 16.80
CA LEU A 536 30.76 -29.72 17.83
C LEU A 536 29.83 -30.82 17.26
N LEU A 537 29.19 -30.58 16.12
CA LEU A 537 28.36 -31.56 15.39
C LEU A 537 28.56 -31.41 13.87
N PRO A 538 29.53 -32.12 13.25
CA PRO A 538 29.79 -32.02 11.82
C PRO A 538 28.56 -32.44 11.00
N GLY A 539 27.92 -31.49 10.30
CA GLY A 539 26.80 -31.76 9.39
C GLY A 539 25.41 -31.26 9.87
N VAL A 540 25.31 -30.64 11.04
CA VAL A 540 24.07 -30.04 11.56
C VAL A 540 24.05 -28.53 11.33
N GLN A 541 22.93 -27.99 10.83
CA GLN A 541 22.69 -26.53 10.71
C GLN A 541 21.62 -26.10 11.72
N PHE A 542 21.86 -25.00 12.43
CA PHE A 542 20.98 -24.44 13.47
C PHE A 542 20.15 -23.24 12.95
N SER A 543 18.90 -23.07 13.42
CA SER A 543 18.01 -21.92 13.13
C SER A 543 17.08 -21.62 14.31
N THR A 544 16.61 -20.37 14.42
CA THR A 544 15.66 -19.92 15.44
C THR A 544 14.20 -19.96 14.92
N ALA A 545 13.22 -20.05 15.83
CA ALA A 545 11.78 -20.07 15.54
C ALA A 545 10.98 -19.39 16.67
N ARG A 546 9.78 -18.86 16.37
CA ARG A 546 8.90 -18.22 17.37
C ARG A 546 8.18 -19.25 18.23
N VAL A 547 7.95 -18.89 19.49
CA VAL A 547 7.31 -19.76 20.50
C VAL A 547 5.92 -20.23 20.06
N GLU A 548 5.10 -19.36 19.49
CA GLU A 548 3.71 -19.69 19.11
C GLU A 548 3.61 -20.77 18.01
N SER A 549 4.57 -20.78 17.09
CA SER A 549 4.65 -21.75 15.99
C SER A 549 5.02 -23.14 16.49
N ILE A 550 5.84 -23.22 17.55
CA ILE A 550 6.26 -24.49 18.16
C ILE A 550 5.18 -25.03 19.09
N THR A 551 4.47 -24.18 19.81
CA THR A 551 3.28 -24.57 20.57
C THR A 551 2.27 -25.30 19.68
N ALA A 552 1.95 -24.76 18.50
CA ALA A 552 1.02 -25.39 17.56
C ALA A 552 1.52 -26.76 17.06
N LEU A 553 2.83 -26.91 16.87
CA LEU A 553 3.48 -28.16 16.44
C LEU A 553 3.47 -29.22 17.55
N LEU A 554 3.83 -28.85 18.78
CA LEU A 554 3.84 -29.75 19.93
C LEU A 554 2.42 -30.17 20.33
N VAL A 555 1.42 -29.27 20.22
CA VAL A 555 -0.02 -29.60 20.35
C VAL A 555 -0.49 -30.55 19.25
N HIS A 556 0.13 -30.53 18.06
CA HIS A 556 -0.18 -31.47 16.99
C HIS A 556 0.46 -32.85 17.21
N LEU A 557 1.73 -32.90 17.64
CA LEU A 557 2.44 -34.13 17.98
C LEU A 557 1.81 -34.83 19.21
N SER A 558 1.31 -34.06 20.18
CA SER A 558 0.64 -34.59 21.37
C SER A 558 -0.66 -35.36 21.09
N LYS A 559 -1.27 -35.18 19.92
CA LYS A 559 -2.50 -35.89 19.51
C LYS A 559 -2.26 -37.32 18.99
N ARG A 560 -1.01 -37.81 18.92
CA ARG A 560 -0.67 -39.11 18.27
C ARG A 560 -0.21 -40.28 19.16
N GLY A 561 -0.21 -40.16 20.50
CA GLY A 561 0.09 -41.29 21.41
C GLY A 561 1.58 -41.44 21.78
N PRO A 562 1.95 -42.38 22.68
CA PRO A 562 3.02 -42.17 23.67
C PRO A 562 4.31 -42.98 23.44
N GLU A 563 4.93 -42.94 22.26
CA GLU A 563 6.17 -43.74 22.04
C GLU A 563 7.45 -42.94 21.69
N GLU A 564 7.35 -41.63 21.47
CA GLU A 564 8.52 -40.82 21.11
C GLU A 564 8.86 -39.81 22.20
N GLU A 565 10.12 -39.84 22.66
CA GLU A 565 10.68 -38.84 23.58
C GLU A 565 11.05 -37.58 22.78
N VAL A 566 10.45 -36.45 23.13
CA VAL A 566 10.67 -35.17 22.45
C VAL A 566 11.52 -34.28 23.34
N ILE A 567 12.73 -33.97 22.87
CA ILE A 567 13.66 -33.10 23.61
C ILE A 567 13.58 -31.70 23.03
N VAL A 568 13.21 -30.73 23.87
CA VAL A 568 13.04 -29.32 23.51
C VAL A 568 14.04 -28.49 24.29
N ALA A 569 15.06 -27.96 23.61
CA ALA A 569 16.03 -27.05 24.23
C ALA A 569 15.50 -25.61 24.19
N VAL A 570 15.30 -24.99 25.35
CA VAL A 570 14.63 -23.67 25.49
C VAL A 570 15.34 -22.79 26.52
N ASN A 571 15.16 -21.47 26.40
CA ASN A 571 15.51 -20.53 27.46
C ASN A 571 14.42 -20.51 28.56
N ALA A 572 14.75 -20.00 29.75
CA ALA A 572 13.85 -19.98 30.91
C ALA A 572 12.51 -19.28 30.64
N ASP A 573 12.52 -18.19 29.86
CA ASP A 573 11.33 -17.41 29.53
C ASP A 573 10.36 -18.21 28.64
N ALA A 574 10.87 -18.83 27.57
CA ALA A 574 10.09 -19.68 26.66
C ALA A 574 9.62 -20.98 27.33
N ARG A 575 10.44 -21.54 28.23
CA ARG A 575 10.08 -22.70 29.05
C ARG A 575 8.82 -22.43 29.87
N SER A 576 8.75 -21.28 30.54
CA SER A 576 7.59 -20.92 31.36
C SER A 576 6.26 -20.86 30.58
N VAL A 577 6.31 -20.44 29.31
CA VAL A 577 5.15 -20.39 28.42
C VAL A 577 4.76 -21.78 27.94
N LEU A 578 5.75 -22.60 27.56
CA LEU A 578 5.52 -23.94 27.02
C LEU A 578 5.08 -24.95 28.09
N GLU A 579 5.63 -24.88 29.29
CA GLU A 579 5.18 -25.68 30.45
C GLU A 579 3.75 -25.35 30.85
N GLY A 580 3.32 -24.09 30.69
CA GLY A 580 1.94 -23.67 30.95
C GLY A 580 0.91 -24.17 29.91
N GLU A 581 1.35 -24.53 28.71
CA GLU A 581 0.46 -24.99 27.63
C GLU A 581 0.56 -26.50 27.35
N ILE A 582 1.63 -27.19 27.78
CA ILE A 582 1.93 -28.59 27.44
C ILE A 582 2.49 -29.35 28.66
N GLU A 583 1.62 -30.00 29.43
CA GLU A 583 2.02 -30.94 30.50
C GLU A 583 2.03 -32.39 29.98
N ARG A 584 3.21 -32.99 29.72
CA ARG A 584 3.38 -34.44 29.48
C ARG A 584 4.74 -34.98 29.91
N GLU A 585 4.76 -36.25 30.34
CA GLU A 585 5.96 -36.98 30.79
C GLU A 585 6.98 -37.30 29.68
N ASN A 586 6.58 -37.26 28.39
CA ASN A 586 7.43 -37.61 27.25
C ASN A 586 8.04 -36.39 26.52
N VAL A 587 7.90 -35.19 27.09
CA VAL A 587 8.54 -33.96 26.60
C VAL A 587 9.58 -33.53 27.62
N VAL A 588 10.85 -33.60 27.25
CA VAL A 588 11.97 -33.22 28.12
C VAL A 588 12.45 -31.84 27.71
N TYR A 589 12.23 -30.85 28.59
CA TYR A 589 12.78 -29.51 28.42
C TYR A 589 14.22 -29.47 28.94
N VAL A 590 15.15 -29.07 28.09
CA VAL A 590 16.56 -28.84 28.46
C VAL A 590 16.79 -27.34 28.53
N GLU A 591 17.08 -26.85 29.72
CA GLU A 591 17.30 -25.43 29.98
C GLU A 591 18.77 -25.05 29.71
N SER A 592 19.00 -24.01 28.92
CA SER A 592 20.34 -23.48 28.68
C SER A 592 20.85 -22.72 29.92
N PRO A 593 22.04 -23.04 30.45
CA PRO A 593 22.62 -22.36 31.61
C PRO A 593 23.10 -20.96 31.20
N GLU A 594 22.27 -19.97 31.55
CA GLU A 594 22.46 -18.54 31.28
C GLU A 594 22.59 -18.16 29.78
N LYS A 595 22.29 -16.90 29.45
CA LYS A 595 22.12 -16.35 28.09
C LYS A 595 23.33 -16.47 27.14
N LYS A 596 24.36 -17.28 27.43
CA LYS A 596 25.62 -17.29 26.69
C LYS A 596 26.25 -18.65 26.40
N GLU A 597 25.79 -19.77 26.94
CA GLU A 597 26.40 -21.08 26.65
C GLU A 597 25.39 -22.20 26.39
N CYS A 598 25.69 -23.01 25.37
CA CYS A 598 24.89 -24.17 24.94
C CYS A 598 25.25 -25.37 25.84
N PRO A 599 24.29 -26.05 26.49
CA PRO A 599 24.58 -27.03 27.57
C PRO A 599 25.10 -28.40 27.13
N TRP A 600 25.54 -28.59 25.89
CA TRP A 600 25.79 -29.92 25.32
C TRP A 600 27.23 -30.42 25.49
N ASP A 601 27.81 -30.26 26.68
CA ASP A 601 28.96 -31.09 27.10
C ASP A 601 28.49 -32.43 27.68
#